data_AF-B7B6S0-F1
#
_entry.id   AF-B7B6S0-F1
#
_cell.length_a   1.000
_cell.length_b   1.000
_cell.length_c   1.000
_cell.angle_alpha   90.00
_cell.angle_beta   90.00
_cell.angle_gamma   90.00
#
_symmetry.space_group_name_H-M   'P 1'
#
loop_
_entity.id
_entity.type
_entity.pdbx_description
1 polymer ?
#
loop_
_entity_poly.entity_id
_entity_poly.type
_entity_poly.pdbx_seq_one_letter_code
_entity_poly.pdbx_strand_id
1 'polypeptide(L)'
;FYFSRAFNQPEVATFYRDVLSKTVHEGNYFRFYFLSIPWYDTASSTADALPKLKVYEGINDIVVFNGNRNIPNSLYLIAKTGDPDMAHQQLDIGTFIVEMNGIRWTDDLGTDNYNLPGFWDYKPDGQRWTYFRNSNFSHNTLSIDHKLQNSAGTGEIDRLDDRAAQPFVTMNMSTAYAGQSRFVYRTFRMLDDTRILVTDSVGLQSPSQSVQWSVITSADVECKGNTAVLRKDGKSFSLKIASPTNASFTTKAAKRGTEAEKPIEGYTVLSASVSGEPVQVIKVLLSGE
;
A
#
# COMPACT_ATOMS: atom_id res chain seq x y z
N PHE A 1 24.67 -8.86 5.55
CA PHE A 1 25.32 -9.53 6.70
C PHE A 1 25.80 -8.59 7.81
N TYR A 2 26.30 -7.37 7.53
CA TYR A 2 26.67 -6.40 8.57
C TYR A 2 25.62 -6.27 9.68
N PHE A 3 24.35 -6.10 9.31
CA PHE A 3 23.26 -5.95 10.28
C PHE A 3 23.09 -7.14 11.23
N SER A 4 23.27 -8.37 10.75
CA SER A 4 23.22 -9.57 11.59
C SER A 4 24.25 -9.50 12.72
N ARG A 5 25.50 -9.15 12.38
CA ARG A 5 26.60 -9.05 13.37
C ARG A 5 26.47 -7.80 14.26
N ALA A 6 26.17 -6.65 13.68
CA ALA A 6 26.16 -5.37 14.38
C ALA A 6 24.96 -5.23 15.33
N PHE A 7 23.83 -5.85 15.00
CA PHE A 7 22.58 -5.75 15.78
C PHE A 7 22.12 -7.08 16.37
N ASN A 8 22.94 -8.13 16.27
CA ASN A 8 22.63 -9.48 16.75
C ASN A 8 21.29 -10.01 16.19
N GLN A 9 21.12 -9.90 14.86
CA GLN A 9 19.91 -10.29 14.12
C GLN A 9 20.20 -11.48 13.18
N PRO A 10 20.33 -12.71 13.72
CA PRO A 10 20.73 -13.89 12.94
C PRO A 10 19.76 -14.23 11.80
N GLU A 11 18.48 -13.87 11.91
CA GLU A 11 17.47 -13.99 10.85
C GLU A 11 17.83 -13.18 9.60
N VAL A 12 18.49 -12.04 9.75
CA VAL A 12 18.96 -11.22 8.62
C VAL A 12 20.05 -11.97 7.85
N ALA A 13 20.92 -12.71 8.54
CA ALA A 13 21.93 -13.54 7.88
C ALA A 13 21.27 -14.71 7.12
N THR A 14 20.27 -15.39 7.71
CA THR A 14 19.48 -16.41 6.98
C THR A 14 18.88 -15.85 5.70
N PHE A 15 18.17 -14.71 5.78
CA PHE A 15 17.58 -14.06 4.60
C PHE A 15 18.61 -13.75 3.51
N TYR A 16 19.76 -13.15 3.86
CA TYR A 16 20.78 -12.83 2.86
C TYR A 16 21.45 -14.07 2.26
N ARG A 17 21.61 -15.17 3.02
CA ARG A 17 22.09 -16.44 2.47
C ARG A 17 21.11 -17.00 1.44
N ASP A 18 19.81 -16.94 1.70
CA ASP A 18 18.79 -17.41 0.74
C ASP A 18 18.80 -16.57 -0.55
N VAL A 19 18.96 -15.24 -0.43
CA VAL A 19 19.12 -14.35 -1.59
C VAL A 19 20.37 -14.72 -2.39
N LEU A 20 21.52 -14.91 -1.74
CA LEU A 20 22.76 -15.28 -2.41
C LEU A 20 22.67 -16.66 -3.07
N SER A 21 22.03 -17.63 -2.42
CA SER A 21 21.79 -18.96 -2.98
C SER A 21 21.00 -18.87 -4.29
N LYS A 22 19.90 -18.10 -4.31
CA LYS A 22 19.12 -17.84 -5.53
C LYS A 22 19.96 -17.12 -6.59
N THR A 23 20.70 -16.08 -6.21
CA THR A 23 21.58 -15.33 -7.13
C THR A 23 22.61 -16.24 -7.81
N VAL A 24 23.24 -17.15 -7.06
CA VAL A 24 24.20 -18.12 -7.60
C VAL A 24 23.52 -19.11 -8.55
N HIS A 25 22.33 -19.59 -8.18
CA HIS A 25 21.60 -20.55 -8.98
C HIS A 25 21.11 -19.96 -10.31
N GLU A 26 20.67 -18.70 -10.29
CA GLU A 26 20.16 -17.97 -11.47
C GLU A 26 21.28 -17.32 -12.32
N GLY A 27 22.49 -17.19 -11.77
CA GLY A 27 23.62 -16.54 -12.44
C GLY A 27 23.51 -15.01 -12.58
N ASN A 28 22.57 -14.38 -11.89
CA ASN A 28 22.30 -12.93 -11.99
C ASN A 28 23.05 -12.12 -10.93
N TYR A 29 24.36 -12.01 -11.09
CA TYR A 29 25.21 -11.33 -10.10
C TYR A 29 25.07 -9.80 -10.14
N PHE A 30 24.63 -9.20 -9.03
CA PHE A 30 24.63 -7.74 -8.89
C PHE A 30 26.06 -7.19 -8.72
N ARG A 31 26.28 -5.91 -9.08
CA ARG A 31 27.61 -5.25 -9.10
C ARG A 31 28.40 -5.29 -7.79
N PHE A 32 27.76 -5.63 -6.67
CA PHE A 32 28.36 -5.71 -5.34
C PHE A 32 28.35 -7.14 -4.77
N TYR A 33 28.04 -8.15 -5.58
CA TYR A 33 27.94 -9.54 -5.14
C TYR A 33 29.21 -10.02 -4.42
N PHE A 34 30.40 -9.67 -4.93
CA PHE A 34 31.68 -10.04 -4.32
C PHE A 34 31.88 -9.50 -2.89
N LEU A 35 31.18 -8.42 -2.51
CA LEU A 35 31.20 -7.92 -1.14
C LEU A 35 30.49 -8.88 -0.16
N SER A 36 29.70 -9.85 -0.63
CA SER A 36 29.14 -10.88 0.23
C SER A 36 30.19 -11.76 0.90
N ILE A 37 31.37 -11.95 0.28
CA ILE A 37 32.44 -12.82 0.78
C ILE A 37 33.04 -12.27 2.09
N PRO A 38 33.61 -11.05 2.15
CA PRO A 38 34.22 -10.54 3.38
C PRO A 38 33.21 -10.34 4.51
N TRP A 39 31.94 -10.13 4.17
CA TRP A 39 30.88 -9.91 5.15
C TRP A 39 30.08 -11.17 5.48
N TYR A 40 30.37 -12.33 4.87
CA TYR A 40 29.54 -13.53 4.97
C TYR A 40 29.28 -13.95 6.41
N ASP A 41 28.02 -14.17 6.78
CA ASP A 41 27.64 -14.55 8.14
C ASP A 41 26.85 -15.85 8.13
N THR A 42 27.28 -16.80 8.96
CA THR A 42 26.67 -18.12 9.13
C THR A 42 25.66 -18.16 10.28
N ALA A 43 25.48 -17.06 11.02
CA ALA A 43 24.50 -16.99 12.09
C ALA A 43 23.10 -17.39 11.57
N SER A 44 22.40 -18.22 12.34
CA SER A 44 21.09 -18.73 11.98
C SER A 44 20.12 -18.56 13.14
N SER A 45 18.90 -18.16 12.84
CA SER A 45 17.80 -18.08 13.81
C SER A 45 16.81 -19.20 13.54
N THR A 46 16.23 -19.76 14.61
CA THR A 46 15.04 -20.63 14.55
C THR A 46 13.77 -19.84 14.87
N ALA A 47 13.82 -18.50 14.87
CA ALA A 47 12.67 -17.65 15.16
C ALA A 47 11.61 -17.79 14.03
N ASP A 48 10.60 -18.62 14.29
CA ASP A 48 9.56 -18.97 13.33
C ASP A 48 8.36 -18.02 13.29
N ALA A 49 8.13 -17.23 14.35
CA ALA A 49 6.92 -16.41 14.47
C ALA A 49 7.18 -14.93 14.21
N LEU A 50 6.68 -14.44 13.07
CA LEU A 50 6.59 -13.01 12.81
C LEU A 50 5.42 -12.40 13.60
N PRO A 51 5.57 -11.18 14.14
CA PRO A 51 4.47 -10.49 14.77
C PRO A 51 3.34 -10.23 13.76
N LYS A 52 2.09 -10.41 14.21
CA LYS A 52 0.88 -10.17 13.39
C LYS A 52 0.79 -8.75 12.87
N LEU A 53 1.26 -7.79 13.66
CA LEU A 53 1.38 -6.38 13.29
C LEU A 53 2.75 -5.88 13.74
N LYS A 54 3.48 -5.23 12.83
CA LYS A 54 4.70 -4.48 13.13
C LYS A 54 4.64 -3.12 12.45
N VAL A 55 5.00 -2.09 13.19
CA VAL A 55 5.18 -0.73 12.66
C VAL A 55 6.66 -0.38 12.73
N TYR A 56 7.17 0.22 11.66
CA TYR A 56 8.50 0.81 11.56
C TYR A 56 8.33 2.30 11.34
N GLU A 57 8.63 3.10 12.37
CA GLU A 57 8.46 4.54 12.35
C GLU A 57 9.66 5.24 11.70
N GLY A 58 9.41 6.33 10.99
CA GLY A 58 10.45 7.12 10.33
C GLY A 58 9.89 8.26 9.50
N ILE A 59 10.63 8.69 8.47
CA ILE A 59 10.09 9.65 7.48
C ILE A 59 8.82 9.09 6.82
N ASN A 60 8.83 7.78 6.60
CA ASN A 60 7.64 7.04 6.24
C ASN A 60 7.41 5.97 7.28
N ASP A 61 6.24 5.98 7.90
CA ASP A 61 5.84 4.88 8.76
C ASP A 61 5.41 3.72 7.87
N ILE A 62 6.05 2.58 8.07
CA ILE A 62 5.74 1.34 7.37
C ILE A 62 5.02 0.40 8.32
N VAL A 63 3.80 0.03 7.93
CA VAL A 63 2.96 -0.92 8.65
C VAL A 63 3.04 -2.26 7.94
N VAL A 64 3.28 -3.33 8.69
CA VAL A 64 3.29 -4.69 8.17
C VAL A 64 2.33 -5.56 8.99
N PHE A 65 1.36 -6.17 8.31
CA PHE A 65 0.57 -7.27 8.84
C PHE A 65 1.07 -8.60 8.29
N ASN A 66 1.24 -9.58 9.18
CA ASN A 66 1.62 -10.95 8.83
C ASN A 66 0.56 -11.92 9.34
N GLY A 67 -0.09 -12.62 8.42
CA GLY A 67 -0.77 -13.89 8.72
C GLY A 67 0.22 -14.98 9.09
N ASN A 68 -0.32 -16.07 9.63
CA ASN A 68 0.44 -17.27 9.89
C ASN A 68 0.95 -17.92 8.58
N ARG A 69 2.23 -17.77 8.27
CA ARG A 69 2.86 -18.31 7.06
C ARG A 69 2.76 -19.83 6.90
N ASN A 70 2.42 -20.56 7.97
CA ASN A 70 2.25 -22.02 7.94
C ASN A 70 0.84 -22.46 7.54
N ILE A 71 -0.09 -21.52 7.29
CA ILE A 71 -1.42 -21.85 6.76
C ILE A 71 -1.54 -21.42 5.29
N PRO A 72 -2.33 -22.16 4.47
CA PRO A 72 -2.73 -21.69 3.15
C PRO A 72 -3.43 -20.33 3.24
N ASN A 73 -3.36 -19.53 2.18
CA ASN A 73 -4.05 -18.25 2.10
C ASN A 73 -3.65 -17.25 3.20
N SER A 74 -2.45 -17.40 3.78
CA SER A 74 -1.94 -16.43 4.75
C SER A 74 -1.81 -15.06 4.10
N LEU A 75 -2.42 -14.07 4.74
CA LEU A 75 -2.37 -12.67 4.36
C LEU A 75 -0.98 -12.07 4.63
N TYR A 76 -0.51 -11.23 3.73
CA TYR A 76 0.53 -10.25 4.00
C TYR A 76 0.02 -8.89 3.51
N LEU A 77 0.08 -7.87 4.37
CA LEU A 77 -0.26 -6.50 3.96
C LEU A 77 0.84 -5.56 4.42
N ILE A 78 1.28 -4.69 3.52
CA ILE A 78 2.14 -3.56 3.84
C ILE A 78 1.38 -2.28 3.56
N ALA A 79 1.44 -1.30 4.46
CA ALA A 79 0.87 0.02 4.25
C ALA A 79 1.88 1.10 4.62
N LYS A 80 1.70 2.27 4.05
CA LYS A 80 2.60 3.41 4.21
C LYS A 80 1.82 4.68 4.52
N THR A 81 2.37 5.44 5.46
CA THR A 81 2.10 6.87 5.62
C THR A 81 3.43 7.62 5.73
N GLY A 82 3.42 8.95 5.70
CA GLY A 82 4.65 9.74 5.82
C GLY A 82 4.54 11.12 5.19
N ASP A 83 5.66 11.60 4.67
CA ASP A 83 5.82 12.95 4.13
C ASP A 83 6.07 12.93 2.59
N PRO A 84 5.10 13.38 1.76
CA PRO A 84 5.24 13.42 0.31
C PRO A 84 6.27 14.43 -0.20
N ASP A 85 6.67 15.42 0.60
CA ASP A 85 7.65 16.46 0.23
C ASP A 85 9.10 15.94 0.35
N MET A 86 9.29 14.72 0.88
CA MET A 86 10.59 14.09 0.96
C MET A 86 11.02 13.48 -0.38
N ALA A 87 12.35 13.40 -0.57
CA ALA A 87 12.92 12.93 -1.82
C ALA A 87 12.38 11.54 -2.21
N HIS A 88 12.01 11.41 -3.49
CA HIS A 88 11.47 10.19 -4.11
C HIS A 88 10.08 9.75 -3.63
N GLN A 89 9.40 10.52 -2.77
CA GLN A 89 8.03 10.22 -2.35
C GLN A 89 6.99 10.58 -3.41
N GLN A 90 5.78 10.07 -3.24
CA GLN A 90 4.61 10.29 -4.10
C GLN A 90 3.43 10.71 -3.22
N LEU A 91 2.33 11.14 -3.83
CA LEU A 91 1.09 11.47 -3.12
C LEU A 91 0.34 10.18 -2.72
N ASP A 92 0.95 9.36 -1.87
CA ASP A 92 0.54 7.99 -1.58
C ASP A 92 0.16 7.77 -0.12
N ILE A 93 -0.12 8.83 0.65
CA ILE A 93 -0.45 8.71 2.07
C ILE A 93 -1.64 7.77 2.24
N GLY A 94 -1.46 6.75 3.07
CA GLY A 94 -2.46 5.71 3.35
C GLY A 94 -2.47 4.56 2.34
N THR A 95 -1.56 4.52 1.36
CA THR A 95 -1.45 3.42 0.40
C THR A 95 -1.16 2.09 1.08
N PHE A 96 -1.56 0.99 0.44
CA PHE A 96 -1.30 -0.36 0.92
C PHE A 96 -1.16 -1.36 -0.23
N ILE A 97 -0.34 -2.39 -0.03
CA ILE A 97 -0.21 -3.55 -0.92
C ILE A 97 -0.66 -4.77 -0.12
N VAL A 98 -1.53 -5.59 -0.71
CA VAL A 98 -1.94 -6.87 -0.13
C VAL A 98 -1.49 -8.03 -1.01
N GLU A 99 -0.87 -9.01 -0.37
CA GLU A 99 -0.40 -10.24 -0.98
C GLU A 99 -0.98 -11.45 -0.25
N MET A 100 -1.25 -12.50 -1.02
CA MET A 100 -1.70 -13.78 -0.51
C MET A 100 -1.32 -14.88 -1.49
N ASN A 101 -0.89 -16.03 -0.99
CA ASN A 101 -0.50 -17.17 -1.82
C ASN A 101 0.66 -16.88 -2.80
N GLY A 102 1.57 -15.98 -2.43
CA GLY A 102 2.66 -15.51 -3.28
C GLY A 102 2.22 -14.58 -4.41
N ILE A 103 0.95 -14.14 -4.42
CA ILE A 103 0.38 -13.25 -5.44
C ILE A 103 0.13 -11.88 -4.81
N ARG A 104 0.58 -10.83 -5.49
CA ARG A 104 0.21 -9.45 -5.22
C ARG A 104 -1.13 -9.11 -5.86
N TRP A 105 -2.09 -8.68 -5.04
CA TRP A 105 -3.47 -8.39 -5.46
C TRP A 105 -3.75 -6.90 -5.60
N THR A 106 -3.13 -6.06 -4.78
CA THR A 106 -3.10 -4.60 -5.00
C THR A 106 -1.67 -4.19 -5.28
N ASP A 107 -1.47 -3.41 -6.34
CA ASP A 107 -0.17 -3.08 -6.89
C ASP A 107 0.26 -1.65 -6.52
N ASP A 108 1.52 -1.35 -6.78
CA ASP A 108 2.04 0.00 -6.90
C ASP A 108 2.82 0.07 -8.21
N LEU A 109 2.60 1.12 -8.98
CA LEU A 109 3.23 1.27 -10.30
C LEU A 109 4.73 1.57 -10.19
N GLY A 110 5.19 2.06 -9.05
CA GLY A 110 6.53 2.56 -8.85
C GLY A 110 6.79 3.85 -9.62
N THR A 111 8.07 4.10 -9.87
CA THR A 111 8.51 5.42 -10.34
C THR A 111 8.35 5.65 -11.85
N ASP A 112 8.06 6.91 -12.23
CA ASP A 112 8.13 7.36 -13.61
C ASP A 112 9.57 7.72 -14.04
N ASN A 113 9.73 8.52 -15.10
CA ASN A 113 11.00 9.02 -15.60
C ASN A 113 11.43 10.30 -14.86
N TYR A 114 12.61 10.28 -14.25
CA TYR A 114 13.18 11.42 -13.51
C TYR A 114 13.52 12.62 -14.40
N ASN A 115 13.49 12.45 -15.72
CA ASN A 115 13.70 13.51 -16.71
C ASN A 115 12.40 14.24 -17.12
N LEU A 116 11.25 13.89 -16.54
CA LEU A 116 10.00 14.61 -16.81
C LEU A 116 10.13 16.09 -16.40
N PRO A 117 9.57 17.03 -17.19
CA PRO A 117 9.56 18.45 -16.82
C PRO A 117 8.97 18.69 -15.43
N GLY A 118 9.65 19.45 -14.59
CA GLY A 118 9.18 19.73 -13.24
C GLY A 118 9.08 18.49 -12.34
N PHE A 119 9.70 17.36 -12.69
CA PHE A 119 9.65 16.14 -11.88
C PHE A 119 10.13 16.39 -10.44
N TRP A 120 11.09 17.28 -10.22
CA TRP A 120 11.61 17.60 -8.89
C TRP A 120 10.96 18.84 -8.25
N ASP A 121 9.84 19.31 -8.79
CA ASP A 121 9.06 20.41 -8.20
C ASP A 121 8.05 19.85 -7.19
N TYR A 122 8.42 19.85 -5.91
CA TYR A 122 7.62 19.26 -4.84
C TYR A 122 6.55 20.19 -4.25
N LYS A 123 6.50 21.45 -4.71
CA LYS A 123 5.51 22.43 -4.24
C LYS A 123 4.08 21.91 -4.38
N PRO A 124 3.12 22.35 -3.56
CA PRO A 124 1.72 21.91 -3.64
C PRO A 124 1.07 22.00 -5.02
N ASP A 125 1.45 22.98 -5.82
CA ASP A 125 1.00 23.21 -7.19
C ASP A 125 2.03 22.78 -8.26
N GLY A 126 3.07 22.05 -7.85
CA GLY A 126 4.16 21.61 -8.70
C GLY A 126 3.71 20.63 -9.78
N GLN A 127 4.33 20.75 -10.96
CA GLN A 127 4.00 19.91 -12.13
C GLN A 127 4.16 18.41 -11.84
N ARG A 128 5.08 18.02 -10.94
CA ARG A 128 5.33 16.65 -10.50
C ARG A 128 4.04 15.89 -10.18
N TRP A 129 3.11 16.55 -9.48
CA TRP A 129 1.90 15.92 -8.97
C TRP A 129 0.81 15.73 -10.04
N THR A 130 1.00 16.30 -11.23
CA THR A 130 0.11 16.09 -12.38
C THR A 130 0.38 14.75 -13.08
N TYR A 131 1.54 14.14 -12.87
CA TYR A 131 1.87 12.84 -13.43
C TYR A 131 1.12 11.74 -12.68
N PHE A 132 0.52 10.82 -13.44
CA PHE A 132 -0.37 9.81 -12.90
C PHE A 132 0.31 9.00 -11.79
N ARG A 133 1.53 8.51 -12.05
CA ARG A 133 2.35 7.72 -11.10
C ARG A 133 2.79 8.48 -9.85
N ASN A 134 2.78 9.80 -9.87
CA ASN A 134 3.20 10.62 -8.74
C ASN A 134 2.02 11.14 -7.90
N SER A 135 0.79 10.94 -8.40
CA SER A 135 -0.46 11.39 -7.79
C SER A 135 -1.15 10.30 -6.99
N ASN A 136 -2.05 10.67 -6.08
CA ASN A 136 -2.88 9.71 -5.34
C ASN A 136 -3.78 8.86 -6.24
N PHE A 137 -4.01 9.26 -7.49
CA PHE A 137 -4.82 8.51 -8.45
C PHE A 137 -4.18 7.20 -8.93
N SER A 138 -2.86 7.02 -8.74
CA SER A 138 -2.17 5.76 -9.03
C SER A 138 -1.98 4.86 -7.81
N HIS A 139 -2.37 5.29 -6.62
CA HIS A 139 -2.10 4.59 -5.36
C HIS A 139 -3.37 4.03 -4.73
N ASN A 140 -3.17 3.11 -3.77
CA ASN A 140 -4.23 2.42 -3.07
C ASN A 140 -4.77 3.29 -1.91
N THR A 141 -5.24 4.50 -2.24
CA THR A 141 -5.66 5.53 -1.27
C THR A 141 -6.97 6.21 -1.69
N LEU A 142 -7.28 7.38 -1.11
CA LEU A 142 -8.51 8.13 -1.33
C LEU A 142 -8.29 9.34 -2.27
N SER A 143 -9.39 9.83 -2.82
CA SER A 143 -9.49 11.21 -3.31
C SER A 143 -10.82 11.83 -2.88
N ILE A 144 -10.85 13.15 -2.67
CA ILE A 144 -12.07 13.90 -2.35
C ILE A 144 -12.35 14.86 -3.49
N ASP A 145 -13.54 14.78 -4.09
CA ASP A 145 -13.93 15.52 -5.31
C ASP A 145 -12.92 15.39 -6.46
N HIS A 146 -12.28 14.21 -6.57
CA HIS A 146 -11.23 13.93 -7.55
C HIS A 146 -10.07 14.94 -7.49
N LYS A 147 -9.69 15.39 -6.28
CA LYS A 147 -8.54 16.27 -6.04
C LYS A 147 -7.32 15.49 -5.58
N LEU A 148 -6.16 16.10 -5.83
CA LEU A 148 -4.86 15.62 -5.36
C LEU A 148 -4.78 15.69 -3.84
N GLN A 149 -4.00 14.80 -3.23
CA GLN A 149 -3.52 15.06 -1.87
C GLN A 149 -2.67 16.35 -1.85
N ASN A 150 -2.71 17.06 -0.73
CA ASN A 150 -1.84 18.20 -0.47
C ASN A 150 -0.41 17.70 -0.25
N SER A 151 0.54 18.05 -1.13
CA SER A 151 1.93 17.58 -1.03
C SER A 151 2.68 18.10 0.20
N ALA A 152 2.24 19.22 0.79
CA ALA A 152 2.76 19.74 2.06
C ALA A 152 2.08 19.09 3.29
N GLY A 153 1.12 18.20 3.07
CA GLY A 153 0.45 17.43 4.11
C GLY A 153 1.17 16.12 4.35
N THR A 154 1.22 15.71 5.61
CA THR A 154 1.82 14.45 6.04
C THR A 154 0.75 13.45 6.50
N GLY A 155 1.16 12.24 6.83
CA GLY A 155 0.36 11.37 7.66
C GLY A 155 1.24 10.58 8.62
N GLU A 156 0.65 10.15 9.71
CA GLU A 156 1.35 9.52 10.84
C GLU A 156 0.48 8.40 11.43
N ILE A 157 1.10 7.51 12.21
CA ILE A 157 0.33 6.56 13.03
C ILE A 157 -0.33 7.29 14.20
N ASP A 158 -1.66 7.25 14.26
CA ASP A 158 -2.47 7.84 15.33
C ASP A 158 -2.62 6.88 16.51
N ARG A 159 -2.92 5.61 16.22
CA ARG A 159 -3.17 4.59 17.24
C ARG A 159 -2.90 3.20 16.70
N LEU A 160 -2.41 2.31 17.55
CA LEU A 160 -2.27 0.90 17.22
C LEU A 160 -2.44 0.01 18.44
N ASP A 161 -2.79 -1.25 18.21
CA ASP A 161 -2.70 -2.32 19.20
C ASP A 161 -2.29 -3.61 18.47
N ASP A 162 -1.04 -4.03 18.68
CA ASP A 162 -0.44 -5.23 18.10
C ASP A 162 -0.67 -6.50 18.93
N ARG A 163 -1.22 -6.36 20.15
CA ARG A 163 -1.50 -7.44 21.10
C ARG A 163 -2.99 -7.79 21.19
N ALA A 164 -3.87 -6.95 20.65
CA ALA A 164 -5.29 -7.25 20.53
C ALA A 164 -5.53 -8.58 19.79
N ALA A 165 -6.64 -9.25 20.11
CA ALA A 165 -7.08 -10.46 19.39
C ALA A 165 -7.22 -10.22 17.88
N GLN A 166 -7.60 -8.99 17.51
CA GLN A 166 -7.61 -8.48 16.14
C GLN A 166 -6.72 -7.23 16.08
N PRO A 167 -5.41 -7.41 15.81
CA PRO A 167 -4.46 -6.31 15.75
C PRO A 167 -4.90 -5.23 14.77
N PHE A 168 -4.63 -3.97 15.11
CA PHE A 168 -5.01 -2.86 14.25
C PHE A 168 -4.02 -1.70 14.33
N VAL A 169 -4.04 -0.88 13.28
CA VAL A 169 -3.39 0.43 13.25
C VAL A 169 -4.31 1.44 12.57
N THR A 170 -4.32 2.66 13.07
CA THR A 170 -5.02 3.81 12.52
C THR A 170 -3.99 4.86 12.11
N MET A 171 -4.04 5.28 10.86
CA MET A 171 -3.27 6.39 10.31
C MET A 171 -4.13 7.66 10.36
N ASN A 172 -3.54 8.76 10.84
CA ASN A 172 -4.07 10.09 10.62
C ASN A 172 -3.52 10.63 9.30
N MET A 173 -4.41 10.87 8.34
CA MET A 173 -4.09 11.35 7.00
C MET A 173 -4.59 12.79 6.77
N SER A 174 -5.07 13.46 7.83
CA SER A 174 -5.91 14.66 7.68
C SER A 174 -5.21 15.82 6.98
N THR A 175 -3.91 16.03 7.22
CA THR A 175 -3.17 17.15 6.61
C THR A 175 -2.90 16.92 5.12
N ALA A 176 -2.81 15.66 4.66
CA ALA A 176 -2.80 15.29 3.25
C ALA A 176 -4.09 15.67 2.50
N TYR A 177 -5.19 15.92 3.22
CA TYR A 177 -6.47 16.37 2.65
C TYR A 177 -6.87 17.73 3.21
N ALA A 178 -5.89 18.56 3.60
CA ALA A 178 -6.11 19.91 4.08
C ALA A 178 -6.93 20.73 3.07
N GLY A 179 -7.92 21.47 3.57
CA GLY A 179 -8.87 22.23 2.74
C GLY A 179 -9.93 21.39 2.01
N GLN A 180 -9.78 20.05 1.96
CA GLN A 180 -10.76 19.14 1.34
C GLN A 180 -11.65 18.45 2.38
N SER A 181 -11.14 18.26 3.60
CA SER A 181 -11.80 17.57 4.70
C SER A 181 -11.46 18.21 6.05
N ARG A 182 -12.24 17.90 7.09
CA ARG A 182 -11.96 18.21 8.51
C ARG A 182 -11.04 17.16 9.14
N PHE A 183 -11.20 15.90 8.75
CA PHE A 183 -10.36 14.79 9.18
C PHE A 183 -10.41 13.65 8.17
N VAL A 184 -9.33 12.89 8.09
CA VAL A 184 -9.22 11.62 7.34
C VAL A 184 -8.43 10.63 8.17
N TYR A 185 -9.07 9.52 8.52
CA TYR A 185 -8.43 8.40 9.21
C TYR A 185 -8.60 7.12 8.41
N ARG A 186 -7.52 6.35 8.30
CA ARG A 186 -7.55 4.99 7.74
C ARG A 186 -7.14 3.99 8.79
N THR A 187 -7.98 3.00 9.05
CA THR A 187 -7.69 1.91 9.99
C THR A 187 -7.59 0.59 9.25
N PHE A 188 -6.48 -0.11 9.46
CA PHE A 188 -6.32 -1.50 9.06
C PHE A 188 -6.52 -2.39 10.28
N ARG A 189 -7.40 -3.38 10.20
CA ARG A 189 -7.63 -4.36 11.26
C ARG A 189 -7.56 -5.77 10.72
N MET A 190 -6.58 -6.54 11.19
CA MET A 190 -6.47 -7.96 10.87
C MET A 190 -7.54 -8.73 11.65
N LEU A 191 -8.50 -9.33 10.94
CA LEU A 191 -9.61 -10.05 11.54
C LEU A 191 -9.20 -11.48 11.91
N ASP A 192 -8.37 -12.09 11.06
CA ASP A 192 -7.68 -13.37 11.22
C ASP A 192 -6.53 -13.46 10.21
N ASP A 193 -5.91 -14.64 10.08
CA ASP A 193 -4.76 -14.90 9.21
C ASP A 193 -5.04 -14.75 7.71
N THR A 194 -6.30 -14.63 7.30
CA THR A 194 -6.75 -14.61 5.90
C THR A 194 -7.57 -13.36 5.53
N ARG A 195 -7.92 -12.52 6.51
CA ARG A 195 -8.85 -11.40 6.32
C ARG A 195 -8.38 -10.13 7.02
N ILE A 196 -8.48 -9.01 6.31
CA ILE A 196 -8.21 -7.67 6.84
C ILE A 196 -9.33 -6.70 6.45
N LEU A 197 -9.72 -5.85 7.40
CA LEU A 197 -10.70 -4.80 7.19
C LEU A 197 -9.99 -3.46 7.06
N VAL A 198 -10.18 -2.77 5.94
CA VAL A 198 -9.79 -1.37 5.75
C VAL A 198 -11.01 -0.50 6.08
N THR A 199 -10.85 0.41 7.03
CA THR A 199 -11.91 1.36 7.43
C THR A 199 -11.42 2.78 7.26
N ASP A 200 -12.07 3.54 6.39
CA ASP A 200 -11.82 4.96 6.18
C ASP A 200 -12.93 5.79 6.84
N SER A 201 -12.54 6.76 7.66
CA SER A 201 -13.43 7.75 8.28
C SER A 201 -13.06 9.13 7.78
N VAL A 202 -13.95 9.76 7.01
CA VAL A 202 -13.71 11.04 6.35
C VAL A 202 -14.75 12.06 6.76
N GLY A 203 -14.32 13.12 7.46
CA GLY A 203 -15.17 14.25 7.79
C GLY A 203 -15.14 15.28 6.67
N LEU A 204 -16.15 15.31 5.79
CA LEU A 204 -16.21 16.19 4.63
C LEU A 204 -16.58 17.63 5.00
N GLN A 205 -16.03 18.62 4.33
CA GLN A 205 -16.40 20.04 4.50
C GLN A 205 -17.88 20.29 4.13
N SER A 206 -18.40 19.56 3.14
CA SER A 206 -19.79 19.59 2.71
C SER A 206 -20.30 18.18 2.37
N PRO A 207 -21.57 17.84 2.67
CA PRO A 207 -22.16 16.56 2.28
C PRO A 207 -22.29 16.37 0.75
N SER A 208 -22.15 17.44 -0.03
CA SER A 208 -22.12 17.38 -1.50
C SER A 208 -20.83 16.81 -2.07
N GLN A 209 -19.78 16.69 -1.25
CA GLN A 209 -18.50 16.16 -1.69
C GLN A 209 -18.56 14.64 -1.86
N SER A 210 -17.74 14.12 -2.77
CA SER A 210 -17.59 12.68 -3.00
C SER A 210 -16.21 12.20 -2.56
N VAL A 211 -16.18 11.10 -1.82
CA VAL A 211 -14.94 10.35 -1.53
C VAL A 211 -14.85 9.19 -2.50
N GLN A 212 -13.75 9.11 -3.24
CA GLN A 212 -13.41 7.92 -4.02
C GLN A 212 -12.37 7.10 -3.24
N TRP A 213 -12.71 5.84 -3.00
CA TRP A 213 -11.78 4.82 -2.53
C TRP A 213 -11.26 4.04 -3.74
N SER A 214 -9.95 3.86 -3.87
CA SER A 214 -9.39 3.16 -5.03
C SER A 214 -8.22 2.24 -4.69
N VAL A 215 -8.07 1.21 -5.52
CA VAL A 215 -6.85 0.40 -5.63
C VAL A 215 -6.46 0.21 -7.09
N ILE A 216 -5.18 0.03 -7.36
CA ILE A 216 -4.64 -0.40 -8.64
C ILE A 216 -4.25 -1.87 -8.58
N THR A 217 -4.48 -2.60 -9.67
CA THR A 217 -4.17 -4.04 -9.74
C THR A 217 -3.84 -4.47 -11.16
N SER A 218 -2.93 -5.43 -11.26
CA SER A 218 -2.58 -6.18 -12.47
C SER A 218 -3.41 -7.46 -12.64
N ALA A 219 -4.30 -7.77 -11.70
CA ALA A 219 -5.22 -8.89 -11.78
C ALA A 219 -6.42 -8.56 -12.69
N ASP A 220 -7.05 -9.61 -13.23
CA ASP A 220 -8.33 -9.48 -13.92
C ASP A 220 -9.43 -9.17 -12.89
N VAL A 221 -10.21 -8.12 -13.11
CA VAL A 221 -11.21 -7.63 -12.14
C VAL A 221 -12.63 -7.86 -12.65
N GLU A 222 -13.46 -8.49 -11.82
CA GLU A 222 -14.90 -8.64 -12.03
C GLU A 222 -15.68 -7.97 -10.89
N CYS A 223 -16.45 -6.92 -11.21
CA CYS A 223 -17.30 -6.22 -10.23
C CYS A 223 -18.72 -6.78 -10.20
N LYS A 224 -19.25 -7.03 -9.01
CA LYS A 224 -20.62 -7.46 -8.71
C LYS A 224 -21.18 -6.59 -7.59
N GLY A 225 -21.67 -5.40 -7.96
CA GLY A 225 -22.18 -4.43 -6.99
C GLY A 225 -21.12 -4.04 -5.98
N ASN A 226 -21.34 -4.35 -4.71
CA ASN A 226 -20.43 -4.04 -3.60
C ASN A 226 -19.24 -5.00 -3.46
N THR A 227 -19.09 -6.00 -4.34
CA THR A 227 -18.01 -6.98 -4.30
C THR A 227 -17.21 -6.95 -5.61
N ALA A 228 -15.89 -7.00 -5.54
CA ALA A 228 -15.00 -7.15 -6.68
C ALA A 228 -14.12 -8.39 -6.48
N VAL A 229 -14.03 -9.24 -7.50
CA VAL A 229 -13.20 -10.45 -7.50
C VAL A 229 -12.04 -10.24 -8.45
N LEU A 230 -10.82 -10.36 -7.92
CA LEU A 230 -9.56 -10.28 -8.63
C LEU A 230 -9.09 -11.70 -8.95
N ARG A 231 -8.59 -11.93 -10.17
CA ARG A 231 -8.06 -13.24 -10.60
C ARG A 231 -6.68 -13.09 -11.21
N LYS A 232 -5.76 -13.95 -10.77
CA LYS A 232 -4.36 -13.99 -11.23
C LYS A 232 -3.77 -15.37 -10.91
N ASP A 233 -2.99 -15.91 -11.84
CA ASP A 233 -2.30 -17.20 -11.72
C ASP A 233 -3.18 -18.35 -11.21
N GLY A 234 -4.43 -18.42 -11.68
CA GLY A 234 -5.41 -19.44 -11.31
C GLY A 234 -5.99 -19.32 -9.89
N LYS A 235 -5.70 -18.23 -9.16
CA LYS A 235 -6.24 -17.95 -7.82
C LYS A 235 -7.18 -16.74 -7.85
N SER A 236 -7.90 -16.54 -6.75
CA SER A 236 -8.88 -15.46 -6.57
C SER A 236 -8.65 -14.70 -5.27
N PHE A 237 -9.03 -13.43 -5.28
CA PHE A 237 -9.05 -12.56 -4.11
C PHE A 237 -10.23 -11.60 -4.19
N SER A 238 -10.88 -11.33 -3.05
CA SER A 238 -12.12 -10.58 -3.00
C SER A 238 -11.96 -9.29 -2.20
N LEU A 239 -12.53 -8.21 -2.74
CA LEU A 239 -12.77 -6.95 -2.06
C LEU A 239 -14.27 -6.77 -1.90
N LYS A 240 -14.75 -6.56 -0.67
CA LYS A 240 -16.18 -6.35 -0.39
C LYS A 240 -16.42 -5.10 0.43
N ILE A 241 -17.22 -4.18 -0.11
CA ILE A 241 -17.69 -3.00 0.63
C ILE A 241 -18.73 -3.46 1.66
N ALA A 242 -18.34 -3.47 2.92
CA ALA A 242 -19.20 -3.75 4.07
C ALA A 242 -20.01 -2.51 4.48
N SER A 243 -19.52 -1.31 4.19
CA SER A 243 -20.22 -0.04 4.41
C SER A 243 -19.68 1.04 3.46
N PRO A 244 -20.53 1.91 2.90
CA PRO A 244 -21.99 1.84 2.94
C PRO A 244 -22.51 0.71 2.03
N THR A 245 -23.66 0.12 2.36
CA THR A 245 -24.16 -1.10 1.68
C THR A 245 -24.65 -0.88 0.25
N ASN A 246 -24.95 0.37 -0.12
CA ASN A 246 -25.37 0.77 -1.45
C ASN A 246 -24.21 1.16 -2.38
N ALA A 247 -22.98 1.24 -1.86
CA ALA A 247 -21.82 1.51 -2.70
C ALA A 247 -21.50 0.30 -3.58
N SER A 248 -20.99 0.59 -4.77
CA SER A 248 -20.60 -0.42 -5.75
C SER A 248 -19.22 -0.11 -6.32
N PHE A 249 -18.50 -1.17 -6.68
CA PHE A 249 -17.23 -1.06 -7.35
C PHE A 249 -17.40 -0.82 -8.85
N THR A 250 -16.51 -0.01 -9.41
CA THR A 250 -16.32 0.21 -10.83
C THR A 250 -14.86 0.08 -11.19
N THR A 251 -14.56 -0.17 -12.47
CA THR A 251 -13.20 -0.31 -12.97
C THR A 251 -12.94 0.66 -14.11
N LYS A 252 -11.68 1.08 -14.22
CA LYS A 252 -11.15 1.76 -15.40
C LYS A 252 -9.74 1.27 -15.67
N ALA A 253 -9.35 1.18 -16.94
CA ALA A 253 -7.96 0.93 -17.28
C ALA A 253 -7.08 2.06 -16.72
N ALA A 254 -5.98 1.72 -16.07
CA ALA A 254 -4.97 2.69 -15.66
C ALA A 254 -4.26 3.22 -16.91
N LYS A 255 -4.11 4.54 -17.01
CA LYS A 255 -3.50 5.19 -18.17
C LYS A 255 -2.59 6.31 -17.69
N ARG A 256 -1.49 6.51 -18.40
CA ARG A 256 -0.62 7.67 -18.22
C ARG A 256 -1.39 8.96 -18.57
N GLY A 257 -1.03 10.07 -17.93
CA GLY A 257 -1.63 11.37 -18.23
C GLY A 257 -1.15 11.95 -19.56
N THR A 258 0.11 11.69 -19.91
CA THR A 258 0.82 12.26 -21.06
C THR A 258 1.72 11.21 -21.73
N GLU A 259 2.06 11.43 -23.00
CA GLU A 259 2.97 10.54 -23.75
C GLU A 259 4.41 10.53 -23.22
N ALA A 260 4.80 11.55 -22.45
CA ALA A 260 6.14 11.66 -21.86
C ALA A 260 6.31 10.71 -20.66
N GLU A 261 5.23 10.37 -19.97
CA GLU A 261 5.21 9.40 -18.88
C GLU A 261 5.42 7.97 -19.40
N LYS A 262 6.01 7.12 -18.55
CA LYS A 262 6.16 5.69 -18.85
C LYS A 262 4.81 5.06 -19.20
N PRO A 263 4.76 4.15 -20.19
CA PRO A 263 3.53 3.43 -20.51
C PRO A 263 3.00 2.66 -19.30
N ILE A 264 1.68 2.50 -19.26
CA ILE A 264 0.96 1.71 -18.25
C ILE A 264 0.09 0.73 -19.04
N GLU A 265 0.40 -0.56 -18.90
CA GLU A 265 -0.27 -1.64 -19.61
C GLU A 265 -0.62 -2.75 -18.61
N GLY A 266 -1.80 -3.37 -18.78
CA GLY A 266 -2.23 -4.48 -17.93
C GLY A 266 -2.61 -4.09 -16.49
N TYR A 267 -2.86 -2.80 -16.21
CA TYR A 267 -3.31 -2.34 -14.90
C TYR A 267 -4.74 -1.77 -14.94
N THR A 268 -5.50 -2.10 -13.91
CA THR A 268 -6.87 -1.64 -13.67
C THR A 268 -6.93 -0.83 -12.39
N VAL A 269 -7.58 0.33 -12.43
CA VAL A 269 -8.02 1.05 -11.21
C VAL A 269 -9.41 0.56 -10.86
N LEU A 270 -9.52 -0.13 -9.73
CA LEU A 270 -10.76 -0.53 -9.09
C LEU A 270 -11.15 0.55 -8.07
N SER A 271 -12.37 1.05 -8.11
CA SER A 271 -12.79 2.13 -7.21
C SER A 271 -14.25 2.08 -6.80
N ALA A 272 -14.59 2.74 -5.69
CA ALA A 272 -15.95 2.99 -5.25
C ALA A 272 -16.07 4.45 -4.80
N SER A 273 -17.17 5.11 -5.18
CA SER A 273 -17.46 6.49 -4.78
C SER A 273 -18.60 6.52 -3.77
N VAL A 274 -18.45 7.32 -2.72
CA VAL A 274 -19.46 7.53 -1.68
C VAL A 274 -19.65 9.03 -1.42
N SER A 275 -20.87 9.44 -1.11
CA SER A 275 -21.23 10.84 -0.89
C SER A 275 -22.54 10.93 -0.09
N GLY A 276 -22.99 12.14 0.22
CA GLY A 276 -24.32 12.40 0.77
C GLY A 276 -24.40 12.51 2.29
N GLU A 277 -23.30 12.25 3.00
CA GLU A 277 -23.20 12.40 4.46
C GLU A 277 -22.00 13.27 4.84
N PRO A 278 -22.11 14.14 5.86
CA PRO A 278 -20.99 14.96 6.34
C PRO A 278 -19.81 14.15 6.87
N VAL A 279 -20.04 12.90 7.26
CA VAL A 279 -19.02 11.93 7.66
C VAL A 279 -19.23 10.66 6.86
N GLN A 280 -18.25 10.30 6.04
CA GLN A 280 -18.23 9.04 5.28
C GLN A 280 -17.48 7.98 6.08
N VAL A 281 -18.07 6.79 6.21
CA VAL A 281 -17.41 5.61 6.77
C VAL A 281 -17.42 4.48 5.75
N ILE A 282 -16.26 4.27 5.13
CA ILE A 282 -16.06 3.25 4.10
C ILE A 282 -15.38 2.06 4.76
N LYS A 283 -15.98 0.87 4.67
CA LYS A 283 -15.41 -0.37 5.18
C LYS A 283 -15.25 -1.35 4.03
N VAL A 284 -14.02 -1.75 3.74
CA VAL A 284 -13.71 -2.73 2.69
C VAL A 284 -13.02 -3.94 3.33
N LEU A 285 -13.67 -5.10 3.24
CA LEU A 285 -13.10 -6.38 3.62
C LEU A 285 -12.25 -6.91 2.48
N LEU A 286 -10.99 -7.25 2.76
CA LEU A 286 -10.08 -7.91 1.84
C LEU A 286 -9.87 -9.36 2.31
N SER A 287 -10.06 -10.32 1.42
CA SER A 287 -9.97 -11.76 1.75
C SER A 287 -9.67 -12.62 0.53
N GLY A 288 -8.82 -13.64 0.68
CA GLY A 288 -8.72 -14.71 -0.31
C GLY A 288 -9.85 -15.73 -0.18
N GLU A 289 -10.05 -16.51 -1.24
CA GLU A 289 -10.89 -17.72 -1.22
C GLU A 289 -10.12 -18.94 -0.73
#